data_AF-A0A836I8Z0-F1
#
_entry.id   AF-A0A836I8Z0-F1
#
_cell.length_a   1.000
_cell.length_b   1.000
_cell.length_c   1.000
_cell.angle_alpha   90.00
_cell.angle_beta   90.00
_cell.angle_gamma   90.00
#
_symmetry.space_group_name_H-M   'P 1'
#
loop_
_entity.id
_entity.type
_entity.pdbx_description
1 polymer ?
#
loop_
_entity_poly.entity_id
_entity_poly.type
_entity_poly.pdbx_seq_one_letter_code
_entity_poly.pdbx_strand_id
1 'polypeptide(L)'
;MSVVSTLTNYMAATDSRDKMIKGAGCFFKMMGALNGNANFVKVGAAMSDARCLLRILSWLGNVQKISDAMEKRIVQPRDILFVLRVLFDGIFSLLDNIVFAGRFFDHKSLSLTQMSHVSRASLFYGYVMAVALDIYDLLRDPNMPKRGDRCLVLTRNACDMVSAIGNVCTLDIGAANVAGLGLISAIIATREQLIAAAVKSGGNTLGTAPAKAAASPSKK
;
A
#
# COMPACT_ATOMS: atom_id res chain seq x y z
N MET A 1 21.26 -17.87 -6.08
CA MET A 1 20.11 -17.26 -5.37
C MET A 1 19.43 -18.36 -4.57
N SER A 2 19.42 -18.28 -3.23
CA SER A 2 18.77 -19.32 -2.40
C SER A 2 17.28 -19.04 -2.29
N VAL A 3 16.44 -20.03 -2.63
CA VAL A 3 14.98 -19.96 -2.48
C VAL A 3 14.61 -19.76 -1.01
N VAL A 4 15.31 -20.46 -0.11
CA VAL A 4 15.09 -20.37 1.34
C VAL A 4 15.37 -18.95 1.84
N SER A 5 16.50 -18.33 1.46
CA SER A 5 16.79 -16.96 1.92
C SER A 5 15.80 -15.93 1.36
N THR A 6 15.33 -16.12 0.13
CA THR A 6 14.29 -15.27 -0.49
C THR A 6 12.98 -15.36 0.26
N LEU A 7 12.54 -16.58 0.60
CA LEU A 7 11.33 -16.78 1.39
C LEU A 7 11.48 -16.23 2.80
N THR A 8 12.63 -16.41 3.46
CA THR A 8 12.91 -15.81 4.78
C THR A 8 12.81 -14.29 4.74
N ASN A 9 13.45 -13.65 3.76
CA ASN A 9 13.41 -12.19 3.59
C ASN A 9 12.00 -11.69 3.26
N TYR A 10 11.27 -12.42 2.41
CA TYR A 10 9.88 -12.11 2.09
C TYR A 10 9.01 -12.19 3.33
N MET A 11 9.10 -13.28 4.10
CA MET A 11 8.29 -13.49 5.31
C MET A 11 8.71 -12.59 6.47
N ALA A 12 9.93 -12.03 6.48
CA ALA A 12 10.38 -11.09 7.50
C ALA A 12 9.81 -9.68 7.31
N ALA A 13 9.51 -9.29 6.08
CA ALA A 13 9.05 -7.93 5.78
C ALA A 13 7.58 -7.71 6.17
N THR A 14 7.33 -6.68 6.97
CA THR A 14 5.98 -6.27 7.40
C THR A 14 5.03 -6.03 6.23
N ASP A 15 5.50 -5.38 5.15
CA ASP A 15 4.66 -5.13 3.98
C ASP A 15 4.27 -6.43 3.26
N SER A 16 5.19 -7.40 3.11
CA SER A 16 4.87 -8.72 2.53
C SER A 16 3.78 -9.44 3.32
N ARG A 17 3.86 -9.41 4.66
CA ARG A 17 2.81 -9.99 5.53
C ARG A 17 1.47 -9.28 5.32
N ASP A 18 1.47 -7.95 5.25
CA ASP A 18 0.26 -7.16 4.96
C ASP A 18 -0.38 -7.58 3.62
N LYS A 19 0.42 -7.71 2.54
CA LYS A 19 -0.12 -8.10 1.21
C LYS A 19 -0.62 -9.54 1.19
N MET A 20 0.04 -10.45 1.89
CA MET A 20 -0.43 -11.84 1.98
C MET A 20 -1.77 -11.94 2.71
N ILE A 21 -1.91 -11.24 3.85
CA ILE A 21 -3.17 -11.20 4.59
C ILE A 21 -4.25 -10.47 3.79
N LYS A 22 -3.89 -9.45 2.99
CA LYS A 22 -4.80 -8.82 2.03
C LYS A 22 -5.38 -9.85 1.06
N GLY A 23 -4.51 -10.60 0.41
CA GLY A 23 -4.89 -11.61 -0.58
C GLY A 23 -5.83 -12.64 0.02
N ALA A 24 -5.47 -13.19 1.18
CA ALA A 24 -6.33 -14.14 1.90
C ALA A 24 -7.69 -13.52 2.26
N GLY A 25 -7.71 -12.30 2.81
CA GLY A 25 -8.95 -11.61 3.17
C GLY A 25 -9.85 -11.34 1.95
N CYS A 26 -9.28 -10.89 0.84
CA CYS A 26 -10.00 -10.67 -0.42
C CYS A 26 -10.53 -11.98 -1.01
N PHE A 27 -9.74 -13.05 -0.98
CA PHE A 27 -10.18 -14.37 -1.42
C PHE A 27 -11.40 -14.86 -0.62
N PHE A 28 -11.35 -14.78 0.72
CA PHE A 28 -12.49 -15.18 1.54
C PHE A 28 -13.71 -14.28 1.36
N LYS A 29 -13.54 -12.96 1.19
CA LYS A 29 -14.67 -12.07 0.84
C LYS A 29 -15.30 -12.43 -0.50
N MET A 30 -14.48 -12.77 -1.50
CA MET A 30 -14.96 -13.18 -2.82
C MET A 30 -15.74 -14.50 -2.71
N MET A 31 -15.20 -15.51 -2.01
CA MET A 31 -15.89 -16.77 -1.76
C MET A 31 -17.18 -16.58 -0.96
N GLY A 32 -17.20 -15.67 0.01
CA GLY A 32 -18.40 -15.31 0.76
C GLY A 32 -19.47 -14.65 -0.11
N ALA A 33 -19.08 -13.74 -1.01
CA ALA A 33 -19.98 -13.09 -1.94
C ALA A 33 -20.55 -14.05 -3.00
N LEU A 34 -19.74 -14.97 -3.51
CA LEU A 34 -20.16 -15.94 -4.55
C LEU A 34 -21.03 -17.07 -3.99
N ASN A 35 -20.75 -17.55 -2.78
CA ASN A 35 -21.45 -18.69 -2.18
C ASN A 35 -22.51 -18.27 -1.15
N GLY A 36 -22.70 -16.98 -0.90
CA GLY A 36 -23.63 -16.48 0.14
C GLY A 36 -23.27 -16.92 1.57
N ASN A 37 -22.01 -17.29 1.83
CA ASN A 37 -21.61 -17.87 3.11
C ASN A 37 -21.03 -16.78 4.04
N ALA A 38 -21.79 -16.45 5.09
CA ALA A 38 -21.42 -15.45 6.08
C ALA A 38 -20.13 -15.78 6.85
N ASN A 39 -19.74 -17.05 6.98
CA ASN A 39 -18.51 -17.43 7.67
C ASN A 39 -17.28 -16.97 6.86
N PHE A 40 -17.30 -17.08 5.53
CA PHE A 40 -16.22 -16.57 4.70
C PHE A 40 -16.13 -15.04 4.74
N VAL A 41 -17.28 -14.35 4.79
CA VAL A 41 -17.30 -12.90 4.98
C VAL A 41 -16.68 -12.49 6.33
N LYS A 42 -17.02 -13.20 7.41
CA LYS A 42 -16.44 -12.97 8.75
C LYS A 42 -14.93 -13.20 8.77
N VAL A 43 -14.44 -14.29 8.16
CA VAL A 43 -12.99 -14.55 8.03
C VAL A 43 -12.32 -13.42 7.25
N GLY A 44 -12.90 -13.00 6.13
CA GLY A 44 -12.37 -11.88 5.34
C GLY A 44 -12.36 -10.55 6.09
N ALA A 45 -13.35 -10.31 6.96
CA ALA A 45 -13.39 -9.14 7.84
C ALA A 45 -12.28 -9.22 8.91
N ALA A 46 -12.13 -10.36 9.60
CA ALA A 46 -11.08 -10.58 10.59
C ALA A 46 -9.67 -10.39 10.01
N MET A 47 -9.44 -10.84 8.77
CA MET A 47 -8.18 -10.59 8.05
C MET A 47 -7.97 -9.10 7.74
N SER A 48 -9.04 -8.33 7.54
CA SER A 48 -8.94 -6.87 7.34
C SER A 48 -8.58 -6.16 8.63
N ASP A 49 -9.15 -6.60 9.76
CA ASP A 49 -8.85 -6.10 11.10
C ASP A 49 -7.41 -6.43 11.51
N ALA A 50 -6.94 -7.66 11.29
CA ALA A 50 -5.56 -8.05 11.57
C ALA A 50 -4.51 -7.16 10.85
N ARG A 51 -4.89 -6.58 9.71
CA ARG A 51 -4.03 -5.70 8.93
C ARG A 51 -3.96 -4.27 9.44
N CYS A 52 -4.89 -3.80 10.29
CA CYS A 52 -4.86 -2.41 10.76
C CYS A 52 -3.53 -2.08 11.47
N LEU A 53 -3.06 -2.98 12.33
CA LEU A 53 -1.77 -2.87 13.03
C LEU A 53 -0.57 -2.96 12.07
N LEU A 54 -0.64 -3.83 11.06
CA LEU A 54 0.44 -3.96 10.07
C LEU A 54 0.57 -2.71 9.19
N ARG A 55 -0.55 -2.05 8.88
CA ARG A 55 -0.56 -0.82 8.07
C ARG A 55 0.07 0.35 8.81
N ILE A 56 -0.21 0.53 10.11
CA ILE A 56 0.44 1.62 10.88
C ILE A 56 1.96 1.38 11.01
N LEU A 57 2.40 0.14 11.21
CA LEU A 57 3.82 -0.21 11.23
C LEU A 57 4.49 0.02 9.86
N SER A 58 3.83 -0.35 8.77
CA SER A 58 4.33 -0.11 7.41
C SER A 58 4.40 1.39 7.10
N TRP A 59 3.41 2.16 7.55
CA TRP A 59 3.37 3.60 7.37
C TRP A 59 4.49 4.32 8.13
N LEU A 60 4.77 3.92 9.39
CA LEU A 60 5.88 4.49 10.16
C LEU A 60 7.23 4.36 9.43
N GLY A 61 7.46 3.24 8.74
CA GLY A 61 8.66 3.05 7.90
C GLY A 61 8.73 3.99 6.68
N ASN A 62 7.62 4.61 6.27
CA ASN A 62 7.58 5.61 5.20
C ASN A 62 7.67 7.05 5.70
N VAL A 63 7.49 7.30 7.01
CA VAL A 63 7.57 8.66 7.59
C VAL A 63 8.96 9.28 7.37
N GLN A 64 10.03 8.47 7.49
CA GLN A 64 11.39 8.95 7.24
C GLN A 64 11.56 9.50 5.81
N LYS A 65 10.91 8.87 4.82
CA LYS A 65 10.94 9.33 3.41
C LYS A 65 10.21 10.65 3.20
N ILE A 66 9.26 10.99 4.07
CA ILE A 66 8.57 12.29 4.04
C ILE A 66 9.54 13.38 4.49
N SER A 67 10.27 13.15 5.60
CA SER A 67 11.29 14.08 6.09
C SER A 67 12.32 14.37 4.99
N ASP A 68 12.86 13.31 4.38
CA ASP A 68 13.86 13.44 3.30
C ASP A 68 13.31 14.17 2.07
N ALA A 69 12.01 14.00 1.75
CA ALA A 69 11.38 14.69 0.63
C ALA A 69 11.12 16.18 0.94
N MET A 70 10.83 16.52 2.19
CA MET A 70 10.57 17.89 2.65
C MET A 70 11.85 18.73 2.79
N GLU A 71 13.00 18.09 3.05
CA GLU A 71 14.28 18.78 3.18
C GLU A 71 14.88 19.25 1.84
N LYS A 72 14.27 18.88 0.70
CA LYS A 72 14.73 19.32 -0.62
C LYS A 72 14.47 20.81 -0.84
N ARG A 73 15.52 21.56 -1.19
CA ARG A 73 15.45 22.99 -1.54
C ARG A 73 14.55 23.31 -2.74
N ILE A 74 14.33 22.35 -3.65
CA ILE A 74 13.45 22.51 -4.81
C ILE A 74 12.40 21.39 -4.76
N VAL A 75 11.16 21.78 -4.51
CA VAL A 75 10.02 20.85 -4.47
C VAL A 75 9.52 20.61 -5.89
N GLN A 76 9.54 19.36 -6.35
CA GLN A 76 8.96 19.01 -7.66
C GLN A 76 7.49 18.57 -7.49
N PRO A 77 6.64 18.72 -8.52
CA PRO A 77 5.24 18.25 -8.47
C PRO A 77 5.10 16.78 -8.08
N ARG A 78 6.08 15.95 -8.49
CA ARG A 78 6.19 14.55 -8.09
C ARG A 78 6.32 14.35 -6.59
N ASP A 79 7.12 15.19 -5.92
CA ASP A 79 7.34 15.11 -4.47
C ASP A 79 6.04 15.46 -3.73
N ILE A 80 5.25 16.42 -4.24
CA ILE A 80 3.93 16.77 -3.68
C ILE A 80 2.97 15.58 -3.75
N LEU A 81 2.86 14.93 -4.92
CA LEU A 81 2.03 13.73 -5.08
C LEU A 81 2.46 12.60 -4.14
N PHE A 82 3.77 12.41 -3.96
CA PHE A 82 4.31 11.43 -3.04
C PHE A 82 3.97 11.75 -1.58
N VAL A 83 4.16 13.00 -1.14
CA VAL A 83 3.81 13.41 0.23
C VAL A 83 2.32 13.25 0.49
N LEU A 84 1.45 13.70 -0.42
CA LEU A 84 0.00 13.55 -0.28
C LEU A 84 -0.42 12.08 -0.20
N ARG A 85 0.15 11.21 -1.04
CA ARG A 85 -0.08 9.76 -0.97
C ARG A 85 0.25 9.22 0.43
N VAL A 86 1.45 9.49 0.93
CA VAL A 86 1.89 8.96 2.23
C VAL A 86 1.08 9.56 3.39
N LEU A 87 0.65 10.82 3.28
CA LEU A 87 -0.21 11.46 4.25
C LEU A 87 -1.59 10.78 4.33
N PHE A 88 -2.24 10.57 3.18
CA PHE A 88 -3.55 9.91 3.13
C PHE A 88 -3.49 8.45 3.61
N ASP A 89 -2.43 7.71 3.25
CA ASP A 89 -2.19 6.36 3.78
C ASP A 89 -2.01 6.37 5.31
N GLY A 90 -1.40 7.42 5.85
CA GLY A 90 -1.23 7.65 7.29
C GLY A 90 -2.53 7.94 8.01
N ILE A 91 -3.32 8.88 7.48
CA ILE A 91 -4.64 9.23 8.03
C ILE A 91 -5.54 7.99 8.03
N PHE A 92 -5.57 7.24 6.92
CA PHE A 92 -6.30 5.98 6.85
C PHE A 92 -5.83 5.01 7.94
N SER A 93 -4.52 4.74 8.02
CA SER A 93 -3.96 3.79 8.98
C SER A 93 -4.25 4.18 10.42
N LEU A 94 -4.10 5.46 10.77
CA LEU A 94 -4.37 5.96 12.12
C LEU A 94 -5.84 5.81 12.49
N LEU A 95 -6.74 6.33 11.63
CA LEU A 95 -8.18 6.29 11.90
C LEU A 95 -8.74 4.88 11.87
N ASP A 96 -8.23 3.98 11.02
CA ASP A 96 -8.67 2.58 10.97
C ASP A 96 -8.33 1.86 12.30
N ASN A 97 -7.18 2.17 12.90
CA ASN A 97 -6.81 1.66 14.22
C ASN A 97 -7.66 2.27 15.35
N ILE A 98 -7.94 3.58 15.31
CA ILE A 98 -8.82 4.25 16.28
C ILE A 98 -10.23 3.65 16.20
N VAL A 99 -10.76 3.45 14.99
CA VAL A 99 -12.08 2.83 14.79
C VAL A 99 -12.08 1.39 15.28
N PHE A 100 -11.03 0.62 15.00
CA PHE A 100 -10.89 -0.75 15.50
C PHE A 100 -10.88 -0.81 17.03
N ALA A 101 -10.06 0.02 17.70
CA ALA A 101 -10.00 0.08 19.15
C ALA A 101 -11.32 0.59 19.76
N GLY A 102 -11.89 1.65 19.17
CA GLY A 102 -13.13 2.29 19.61
C GLY A 102 -14.32 1.34 19.62
N ARG A 103 -14.36 0.37 18.68
CA ARG A 103 -15.38 -0.68 18.70
C ARG A 103 -15.39 -1.44 20.03
N PHE A 104 -14.27 -1.68 20.70
CA PHE A 104 -14.28 -2.40 21.99
C PHE A 104 -14.87 -1.61 23.16
N PHE A 105 -14.96 -0.27 23.04
CA PHE A 105 -15.45 0.60 24.11
C PHE A 105 -16.89 1.07 23.89
N ASP A 106 -17.23 1.46 22.66
CA ASP A 106 -18.59 1.91 22.32
C ASP A 106 -18.92 1.59 20.86
N HIS A 107 -19.80 0.60 20.65
CA HIS A 107 -20.18 0.15 19.31
C HIS A 107 -21.09 1.15 18.54
N LYS A 108 -21.68 2.14 19.21
CA LYS A 108 -22.72 3.02 18.62
C LYS A 108 -22.35 4.50 18.61
N SER A 109 -21.09 4.84 18.88
CA SER A 109 -20.62 6.22 18.82
C SER A 109 -20.71 6.79 17.39
N LEU A 110 -21.48 7.87 17.23
CA LEU A 110 -21.57 8.62 15.96
C LEU A 110 -20.19 9.11 15.48
N SER A 111 -19.32 9.50 16.42
CA SER A 111 -17.96 9.94 16.14
C SER A 111 -17.11 8.83 15.51
N LEU A 112 -17.27 7.57 15.94
CA LEU A 112 -16.56 6.43 15.33
C LEU A 112 -17.04 6.16 13.91
N THR A 113 -18.34 6.34 13.63
CA THR A 113 -18.87 6.24 12.27
C THR A 113 -18.28 7.32 11.37
N GLN A 114 -18.22 8.57 11.84
CA GLN A 114 -17.59 9.67 11.10
C GLN A 114 -16.10 9.42 10.85
N MET A 115 -15.35 9.00 11.87
CA MET A 115 -13.93 8.64 11.72
C MET A 115 -13.73 7.49 10.74
N SER A 116 -14.63 6.50 10.74
CA SER A 116 -14.59 5.39 9.77
C SER A 116 -14.81 5.88 8.33
N HIS A 117 -15.72 6.83 8.12
CA HIS A 117 -15.94 7.43 6.81
C HIS A 117 -14.70 8.21 6.34
N VAL A 118 -14.14 9.07 7.20
CA VAL A 118 -12.92 9.84 6.87
C VAL A 118 -11.73 8.92 6.58
N SER A 119 -11.57 7.85 7.38
CA SER A 119 -10.55 6.82 7.16
C SER A 119 -10.68 6.22 5.74
N ARG A 120 -11.87 5.74 5.38
CA ARG A 120 -12.13 5.11 4.08
C ARG A 120 -12.01 6.07 2.90
N ALA A 121 -12.40 7.33 3.08
CA ALA A 121 -12.21 8.38 2.08
C ALA A 121 -10.72 8.68 1.87
N SER A 122 -9.94 8.74 2.96
CA SER A 122 -8.48 8.93 2.90
C SER A 122 -7.81 7.78 2.15
N LEU A 123 -8.24 6.53 2.37
CA LEU A 123 -7.75 5.39 1.60
C LEU A 123 -7.96 5.57 0.09
N PHE A 124 -9.16 6.00 -0.31
CA PHE A 124 -9.45 6.25 -1.72
C PHE A 124 -8.54 7.34 -2.31
N TYR A 125 -8.43 8.50 -1.66
CA TYR A 125 -7.59 9.59 -2.15
C TYR A 125 -6.09 9.23 -2.12
N GLY A 126 -5.65 8.39 -1.18
CA GLY A 126 -4.31 7.81 -1.18
C GLY A 126 -4.02 7.01 -2.45
N TYR A 127 -4.98 6.17 -2.88
CA TYR A 127 -4.86 5.45 -4.15
C TYR A 127 -4.96 6.37 -5.38
N VAL A 128 -5.77 7.42 -5.35
CA VAL A 128 -5.79 8.44 -6.43
C VAL A 128 -4.42 9.07 -6.60
N MET A 129 -3.78 9.49 -5.50
CA MET A 129 -2.42 10.05 -5.53
C MET A 129 -1.39 9.01 -6.00
N ALA A 130 -1.54 7.74 -5.61
CA ALA A 130 -0.68 6.66 -6.08
C ALA A 130 -0.77 6.46 -7.60
N VAL A 131 -1.98 6.42 -8.15
CA VAL A 131 -2.24 6.32 -9.59
C VAL A 131 -1.70 7.53 -10.34
N ALA A 132 -1.96 8.74 -9.84
CA ALA A 132 -1.46 9.98 -10.44
C ALA A 132 0.07 10.01 -10.49
N LEU A 133 0.74 9.55 -9.42
CA LEU A 133 2.19 9.45 -9.35
C LEU A 133 2.74 8.45 -10.38
N ASP A 134 2.13 7.27 -10.52
CA ASP A 134 2.58 6.27 -11.49
C ASP A 134 2.37 6.73 -12.93
N ILE A 135 1.24 7.38 -13.23
CA ILE A 135 0.98 7.99 -14.55
C ILE A 135 2.01 9.07 -14.84
N TYR A 136 2.27 9.96 -13.87
CA TYR A 136 3.27 11.00 -14.01
C TYR A 136 4.66 10.43 -14.33
N ASP A 137 5.09 9.41 -13.59
CA ASP A 137 6.38 8.74 -13.79
C ASP A 137 6.47 8.07 -15.17
N LEU A 138 5.39 7.40 -15.61
CA LEU A 138 5.32 6.75 -16.93
C LEU A 138 5.29 7.74 -18.11
N LEU A 139 4.70 8.92 -17.93
CA LEU A 139 4.62 9.94 -18.98
C LEU A 139 5.92 10.73 -19.11
N ARG A 140 6.61 11.01 -17.99
CA ARG A 140 7.87 11.78 -18.01
C ARG A 140 9.08 10.99 -18.47
N ASP A 141 9.09 9.67 -18.28
CA ASP A 141 10.20 8.82 -18.71
C ASP A 141 9.72 7.69 -19.64
N PRO A 142 9.58 7.96 -20.95
CA PRO A 142 9.10 6.97 -21.91
C PRO A 142 10.08 5.79 -22.10
N ASN A 143 11.36 5.97 -21.76
CA ASN A 143 12.41 4.95 -21.89
C ASN A 143 12.74 4.28 -20.55
N MET A 144 11.83 4.37 -19.56
CA MET A 144 12.07 3.84 -18.23
C MET A 144 12.41 2.35 -18.25
N PRO A 145 13.53 1.93 -17.64
CA PRO A 145 13.86 0.52 -17.51
C PRO A 145 12.79 -0.20 -16.68
N LYS A 146 12.40 -1.41 -17.11
CA LYS A 146 11.32 -2.21 -16.50
C LYS A 146 9.94 -1.52 -16.49
N ARG A 147 9.62 -0.77 -17.54
CA ARG A 147 8.31 -0.14 -17.74
C ARG A 147 7.12 -1.08 -17.52
N GLY A 148 7.24 -2.36 -17.91
CA GLY A 148 6.22 -3.38 -17.66
C GLY A 148 5.91 -3.59 -16.17
N ASP A 149 6.93 -3.62 -15.30
CA ASP A 149 6.72 -3.71 -13.85
C ASP A 149 6.04 -2.44 -13.31
N ARG A 150 6.31 -1.26 -13.88
CA ARG A 150 5.61 -0.02 -13.52
C ARG A 150 4.16 0.01 -13.97
N CYS A 151 3.85 -0.54 -15.14
CA CYS A 151 2.46 -0.74 -15.56
C CYS A 151 1.73 -1.69 -14.61
N LEU A 152 2.39 -2.73 -14.09
CA LEU A 152 1.78 -3.60 -13.07
C LEU A 152 1.51 -2.86 -11.75
N VAL A 153 2.44 -2.02 -11.29
CA VAL A 153 2.25 -1.16 -10.11
C VAL A 153 1.05 -0.22 -10.30
N LEU A 154 0.95 0.39 -11.48
CA LEU A 154 -0.19 1.23 -11.86
C LEU A 154 -1.50 0.44 -11.82
N THR A 155 -1.53 -0.74 -12.45
CA THR A 155 -2.71 -1.63 -12.45
C THR A 155 -3.12 -1.99 -11.03
N ARG A 156 -2.16 -2.35 -10.16
CA ARG A 156 -2.42 -2.64 -8.75
C ARG A 156 -3.10 -1.44 -8.06
N ASN A 157 -2.50 -0.26 -8.17
CA ASN A 157 -3.01 0.95 -7.52
C ASN A 157 -4.38 1.37 -8.09
N ALA A 158 -4.62 1.15 -9.39
CA ALA A 158 -5.90 1.37 -10.04
C ALA A 158 -6.98 0.39 -9.56
N CYS A 159 -6.67 -0.92 -9.46
CA CYS A 159 -7.57 -1.91 -8.88
C CYS A 159 -7.97 -1.50 -7.45
N ASP A 160 -7.01 -1.06 -6.66
CA ASP A 160 -7.24 -0.60 -5.31
C ASP A 160 -8.10 0.67 -5.23
N MET A 161 -7.82 1.65 -6.09
CA MET A 161 -8.63 2.86 -6.22
C MET A 161 -10.08 2.54 -6.57
N VAL A 162 -10.31 1.69 -7.59
CA VAL A 162 -11.66 1.29 -8.03
C VAL A 162 -12.35 0.48 -6.94
N SER A 163 -11.65 -0.43 -6.26
CA SER A 163 -12.21 -1.20 -5.14
C SER A 163 -12.67 -0.32 -3.97
N ALA A 164 -12.10 0.89 -3.85
CA ALA A 164 -12.40 1.86 -2.80
C ALA A 164 -13.40 2.94 -3.23
N ILE A 165 -13.93 2.92 -4.46
CA ILE A 165 -14.80 4.00 -4.97
C ILE A 165 -16.09 4.17 -4.15
N GLY A 166 -16.66 3.06 -3.67
CA GLY A 166 -17.85 3.06 -2.81
C GLY A 166 -17.63 3.70 -1.43
N ASN A 167 -16.39 4.06 -1.08
CA ASN A 167 -16.09 4.79 0.15
C ASN A 167 -16.33 6.30 0.04
N VAL A 168 -16.41 6.84 -1.17
CA VAL A 168 -16.53 8.27 -1.43
C VAL A 168 -17.73 8.62 -2.32
N CYS A 169 -18.20 7.65 -3.12
CA CYS A 169 -19.32 7.80 -4.03
C CYS A 169 -20.41 6.78 -3.69
N THR A 170 -21.65 7.05 -4.10
CA THR A 170 -22.78 6.11 -3.99
C THR A 170 -22.73 4.95 -5.00
N LEU A 171 -21.61 4.82 -5.72
CA LEU A 171 -21.42 3.81 -6.75
C LEU A 171 -21.04 2.47 -6.09
N ASP A 172 -21.93 1.48 -6.23
CA ASP A 172 -21.69 0.11 -5.79
C ASP A 172 -21.32 -0.77 -6.98
N ILE A 173 -20.07 -1.23 -7.03
CA ILE A 173 -19.59 -2.18 -8.04
C ILE A 173 -19.83 -3.64 -7.63
N GLY A 174 -20.40 -3.90 -6.46
CA GLY A 174 -20.69 -5.22 -5.92
C GLY A 174 -19.53 -5.82 -5.12
N ALA A 175 -19.86 -6.49 -4.02
CA ALA A 175 -18.89 -7.05 -3.06
C ALA A 175 -17.91 -8.06 -3.71
N ALA A 176 -18.38 -8.85 -4.67
CA ALA A 176 -17.53 -9.81 -5.39
C ALA A 176 -16.46 -9.10 -6.25
N ASN A 177 -16.83 -8.01 -6.92
CA ASN A 177 -15.91 -7.23 -7.75
C ASN A 177 -14.90 -6.46 -6.89
N VAL A 178 -15.36 -5.85 -5.78
CA VAL A 178 -14.45 -5.21 -4.81
C VAL A 178 -13.43 -6.22 -4.29
N ALA A 179 -13.88 -7.41 -3.90
CA ALA A 179 -13.00 -8.47 -3.42
C ALA A 179 -12.06 -8.99 -4.51
N GLY A 180 -12.54 -9.18 -5.73
CA GLY A 180 -11.76 -9.62 -6.89
C GLY A 180 -10.66 -8.63 -7.28
N LEU A 181 -10.99 -7.33 -7.37
CA LEU A 181 -9.99 -6.28 -7.62
C LEU A 181 -8.94 -6.21 -6.50
N GLY A 182 -9.37 -6.34 -5.25
CA GLY A 182 -8.45 -6.40 -4.11
C GLY A 182 -7.53 -7.63 -4.14
N LEU A 183 -8.03 -8.77 -4.65
CA LEU A 183 -7.24 -9.99 -4.82
C LEU A 183 -6.20 -9.84 -5.95
N ILE A 184 -6.60 -9.29 -7.10
CA ILE A 184 -5.68 -8.99 -8.22
C ILE A 184 -4.56 -8.05 -7.74
N SER A 185 -4.93 -6.98 -7.03
CA SER A 185 -3.97 -6.06 -6.40
C SER A 185 -3.01 -6.80 -5.47
N ALA A 186 -3.51 -7.68 -4.60
CA ALA A 186 -2.68 -8.44 -3.68
C ALA A 186 -1.68 -9.36 -4.40
N ILE A 187 -2.11 -10.04 -5.46
CA ILE A 187 -1.25 -10.92 -6.27
C ILE A 187 -0.10 -10.13 -6.90
N ILE A 188 -0.41 -8.97 -7.50
CA ILE A 188 0.62 -8.10 -8.09
C ILE A 188 1.60 -7.61 -7.00
N ALA A 189 1.08 -7.17 -5.85
CA ALA A 189 1.89 -6.71 -4.74
C ALA A 189 2.80 -7.82 -4.16
N THR A 190 2.29 -9.04 -4.03
CA THR A 190 3.06 -10.19 -3.58
C THR A 190 4.18 -10.53 -4.56
N ARG A 191 3.93 -10.48 -5.88
CA ARG A 191 4.98 -10.64 -6.89
C ARG A 191 6.09 -9.58 -6.72
N GLU A 192 5.71 -8.31 -6.57
CA GLU A 192 6.68 -7.21 -6.37
C GLU A 192 7.56 -7.46 -5.13
N GLN A 193 6.94 -7.85 -4.02
CA GLN A 193 7.66 -8.11 -2.77
C GLN A 193 8.56 -9.35 -2.85
N LEU A 194 8.16 -10.40 -3.56
CA LEU A 194 9.00 -11.57 -3.81
C LEU A 194 10.22 -11.21 -4.66
N ILE A 195 10.05 -10.38 -5.71
CA ILE A 195 11.17 -9.89 -6.52
C ILE A 195 12.11 -9.02 -5.67
N ALA A 196 11.56 -8.12 -4.85
CA ALA A 196 12.36 -7.29 -3.95
C ALA A 196 13.15 -8.14 -2.92
N ALA A 197 12.53 -9.18 -2.38
CA ALA A 197 13.19 -10.13 -1.48
C ALA A 197 14.29 -10.93 -2.19
N ALA A 198 14.05 -11.36 -3.43
CA ALA A 198 15.02 -12.10 -4.25
C ALA A 198 16.26 -11.26 -4.55
N VAL A 199 16.10 -9.97 -4.83
CA VAL A 199 17.22 -9.02 -5.03
C VAL A 199 18.06 -8.90 -3.76
N LYS A 200 17.43 -8.78 -2.58
CA LYS A 200 18.14 -8.73 -1.29
C LYS A 200 18.90 -10.04 -1.00
N SER A 201 18.28 -11.18 -1.31
CA SER A 201 18.88 -12.51 -1.16
C SER A 201 20.00 -12.82 -2.15
N GLY A 202 20.07 -12.10 -3.27
CA GLY A 202 21.10 -12.23 -4.29
C GLY A 202 22.40 -11.49 -3.98
N GLY A 203 22.51 -10.82 -2.83
CA GLY A 203 23.71 -10.08 -2.42
C GLY A 203 23.75 -8.62 -2.89
N ASN A 204 22.73 -8.11 -3.59
CA ASN A 204 22.59 -6.68 -3.82
C ASN A 204 21.85 -6.04 -2.64
N THR A 205 22.58 -5.78 -1.57
CA THR A 205 22.22 -4.77 -0.56
C THR A 205 22.30 -3.38 -1.20
N LEU A 206 21.35 -3.04 -2.07
CA LEU A 206 21.08 -1.64 -2.41
C LEU A 206 20.29 -1.04 -1.24
N GLY A 207 21.04 -0.60 -0.24
CA GLY A 207 20.48 0.10 0.91
C GLY A 207 21.42 0.28 2.09
N THR A 208 22.54 1.00 1.90
CA THR A 208 23.07 1.93 2.92
C THR A 208 23.98 2.99 2.28
N ALA A 209 23.56 4.26 2.42
CA ALA A 209 24.33 5.50 2.30
C ALA A 209 24.77 6.00 0.90
N PRO A 210 24.73 7.33 0.68
CA PRO A 210 25.01 7.98 -0.60
C PRO A 210 26.47 7.79 -0.99
N ALA A 211 26.69 7.62 -2.30
CA ALA A 211 28.01 7.82 -2.90
C ALA A 211 28.58 9.14 -2.37
N LYS A 212 29.71 9.07 -1.67
CA LYS A 212 30.57 10.24 -1.45
C LYS A 212 30.78 10.87 -2.82
N ALA A 213 30.17 12.02 -3.03
CA ALA A 213 30.48 12.90 -4.14
C ALA A 213 32.00 13.10 -4.13
N ALA A 214 32.61 12.85 -5.28
CA ALA A 214 34.00 13.14 -5.54
C ALA A 214 34.29 14.59 -5.16
N ALA A 215 35.10 14.78 -4.12
CA ALA A 215 35.78 16.03 -3.85
C ALA A 215 37.22 15.91 -4.36
N SER A 216 37.42 16.29 -5.62
CA SER A 216 38.63 17.01 -6.01
C SER A 216 38.23 18.50 -6.04
N PRO A 217 39.03 19.43 -5.45
CA PRO A 217 40.41 19.66 -5.90
C PRO A 217 41.41 20.05 -4.78
N SER A 218 42.70 19.82 -5.02
CA SER A 218 43.75 20.77 -4.62
C SER A 218 45.05 20.42 -5.34
N LYS A 219 45.30 21.12 -6.45
CA LYS A 219 46.67 21.37 -6.91
C LYS A 219 47.29 22.39 -5.95
N LYS A 220 48.41 22.03 -5.34
CA LYS A 220 49.49 22.94 -5.01
C LYS A 220 50.77 22.30 -5.51
#